data_AF-A0A8J4FS13-F1
#
_entry.id   AF-A0A8J4FS13-F1
#
_cell.length_a   1.000
_cell.length_b   1.000
_cell.length_c   1.000
_cell.angle_alpha   90.00
_cell.angle_beta   90.00
_cell.angle_gamma   90.00
#
_symmetry.space_group_name_H-M   'P 1'
#
loop_
_entity.id
_entity.type
_entity.pdbx_description
1 polymer ?
#
loop_
_entity_poly.entity_id
_entity_poly.type
_entity_poly.pdbx_seq_one_letter_code
_entity_poly.pdbx_strand_id
1 'polypeptide(L)'
;MIELKGSIPTGNRAVLIRPVRPMPLAQPCLLRRRHSRFTPAARMHVPADSFSGQSPERKAATALRSLFTFVAARVVLEQLQGPAGPTLTGHTSYNQQAYLDLMDFLGVPMKGDGGDEWLAKVMRKNHALALRLMEVREAYLDEFEWQQVAEMASRETREANTRLMRAAAMASLQASLGGAVGNGSVHMSGDDLDGPSSAQS
;
A
#
# COMPACT_ATOMS: atom_id res chain seq x y z
N MET A 1 -73.48 11.87 -23.50
CA MET A 1 -73.46 11.24 -24.83
C MET A 1 -72.86 9.86 -24.65
N ILE A 2 -73.76 8.87 -24.55
CA ILE A 2 -73.66 7.46 -24.97
C ILE A 2 -72.64 6.55 -24.24
N GLU A 3 -73.20 5.75 -23.30
CA GLU A 3 -72.78 4.40 -22.87
C GLU A 3 -72.48 3.46 -24.07
N LEU A 4 -71.81 2.31 -23.84
CA LEU A 4 -72.41 0.97 -24.00
C LEU A 4 -71.36 -0.16 -23.89
N LYS A 5 -71.60 -1.02 -22.87
CA LYS A 5 -71.63 -2.51 -22.88
C LYS A 5 -70.38 -3.27 -23.38
N GLY A 6 -69.77 -4.13 -22.55
CA GLY A 6 -70.23 -5.49 -22.20
C GLY A 6 -69.09 -6.47 -22.58
N SER A 7 -68.87 -7.68 -22.07
CA SER A 7 -69.64 -8.67 -21.33
C SER A 7 -68.67 -9.72 -20.77
N ILE A 8 -68.99 -10.31 -19.61
CA ILE A 8 -68.36 -11.51 -19.04
C ILE A 8 -68.86 -12.74 -19.82
N PRO A 9 -68.13 -13.88 -19.85
CA PRO A 9 -68.66 -15.03 -19.12
C PRO A 9 -67.60 -15.87 -18.35
N THR A 10 -68.12 -16.41 -17.27
CA THR A 10 -67.70 -17.50 -16.38
C THR A 10 -67.20 -18.77 -17.08
N GLY A 11 -66.19 -19.43 -16.48
CA GLY A 11 -65.77 -20.80 -16.82
C GLY A 11 -65.10 -21.49 -15.64
N ASN A 12 -65.72 -22.58 -15.19
CA ASN A 12 -65.56 -23.25 -13.91
C ASN A 12 -64.61 -24.48 -14.01
N ARG A 13 -64.16 -25.00 -12.85
CA ARG A 13 -63.57 -26.34 -12.59
C ARG A 13 -62.09 -26.57 -12.96
N ALA A 14 -61.28 -26.94 -11.98
CA ALA A 14 -61.16 -28.33 -11.51
C ALA A 14 -60.07 -28.45 -10.43
N VAL A 15 -60.45 -29.03 -9.29
CA VAL A 15 -59.53 -29.54 -8.27
C VAL A 15 -58.89 -30.82 -8.82
N LEU A 16 -57.56 -30.90 -8.81
CA LEU A 16 -56.83 -32.16 -8.94
C LEU A 16 -55.71 -32.20 -7.91
N ILE A 17 -55.98 -32.98 -6.87
CA ILE A 17 -55.07 -33.34 -5.79
C ILE A 17 -54.20 -34.51 -6.27
N ARG A 18 -52.94 -34.53 -5.80
CA ARG A 18 -51.97 -35.65 -5.67
C ARG A 18 -50.94 -35.77 -6.82
N PRO A 19 -49.73 -36.35 -6.59
CA PRO A 19 -49.18 -36.94 -5.36
C PRO A 19 -47.80 -36.37 -4.91
N VAL A 20 -47.50 -36.54 -3.63
CA VAL A 20 -46.13 -36.43 -3.06
C VAL A 20 -45.35 -37.69 -3.41
N ARG A 21 -44.10 -37.54 -3.87
CA ARG A 21 -42.97 -38.51 -3.85
C ARG A 21 -41.74 -37.86 -4.53
N PRO A 22 -40.51 -38.36 -4.30
CA PRO A 22 -39.83 -38.66 -3.05
C PRO A 22 -38.53 -37.83 -2.91
N MET A 23 -38.03 -37.69 -1.69
CA MET A 23 -36.69 -37.14 -1.41
C MET A 23 -35.60 -38.03 -2.02
N PRO A 24 -34.65 -37.51 -2.82
CA PRO A 24 -33.37 -38.17 -3.02
C PRO A 24 -32.44 -37.82 -1.85
N LEU A 25 -32.15 -38.84 -1.04
CA LEU A 25 -31.03 -38.85 -0.11
C LEU A 25 -29.71 -38.73 -0.87
N ALA A 26 -28.76 -38.06 -0.22
CA ALA A 26 -27.32 -38.10 -0.47
C ALA A 26 -26.82 -37.47 -1.78
N GLN A 27 -26.31 -36.25 -1.66
CA GLN A 27 -25.06 -35.90 -2.34
C GLN A 27 -24.02 -35.47 -1.31
N PRO A 28 -22.79 -36.01 -1.40
CA PRO A 28 -21.73 -35.74 -0.45
C PRO A 28 -21.32 -34.28 -0.49
N CYS A 29 -20.93 -33.80 0.69
CA CYS A 29 -20.24 -32.56 0.97
C CYS A 29 -19.07 -32.33 -0.01
N LEU A 30 -19.37 -31.73 -1.16
CA LEU A 30 -18.37 -31.02 -1.92
C LEU A 30 -18.08 -29.74 -1.14
N LEU A 31 -16.96 -29.76 -0.40
CA LEU A 31 -16.27 -28.56 0.00
C LEU A 31 -16.20 -27.65 -1.22
N ARG A 32 -17.08 -26.65 -1.26
CA ARG A 32 -17.07 -25.60 -2.25
C ARG A 32 -15.85 -24.75 -1.92
N ARG A 33 -14.67 -25.24 -2.29
CA ARG A 33 -13.41 -24.50 -2.32
C ARG A 33 -13.71 -23.34 -3.27
N ARG A 34 -14.10 -22.21 -2.70
CA ARG A 34 -14.24 -20.93 -3.38
C ARG A 34 -12.83 -20.57 -3.86
N HIS A 35 -12.42 -21.16 -4.97
CA HIS A 35 -11.44 -20.53 -5.83
C HIS A 35 -12.12 -19.24 -6.25
N SER A 36 -11.73 -18.13 -5.62
CA SER A 36 -12.04 -16.82 -6.15
C SER A 36 -11.61 -16.87 -7.60
N ARG A 37 -12.59 -16.75 -8.50
CA ARG A 37 -12.35 -16.56 -9.91
C ARG A 37 -11.63 -15.22 -10.04
N PHE A 38 -10.32 -15.22 -9.85
CA PHE A 38 -9.47 -14.12 -10.26
C PHE A 38 -9.46 -14.17 -11.78
N THR A 39 -10.44 -13.51 -12.37
CA THR A 39 -10.45 -13.20 -13.79
C THR A 39 -9.22 -12.34 -14.07
N PRO A 40 -8.31 -12.76 -14.98
CA PRO A 40 -7.18 -11.93 -15.35
C PRO A 40 -7.69 -10.72 -16.16
N ALA A 41 -7.16 -9.54 -15.83
CA ALA A 41 -7.21 -8.31 -16.62
C ALA A 41 -8.59 -7.66 -16.90
N ALA A 42 -9.46 -7.57 -15.89
CA ALA A 42 -10.35 -6.41 -15.81
C ALA A 42 -9.55 -5.24 -15.19
N ARG A 43 -9.73 -3.99 -15.68
CA ARG A 43 -9.18 -2.80 -15.00
C ARG A 43 -9.54 -2.90 -13.52
N MET A 44 -8.54 -3.01 -12.65
CA MET A 44 -8.74 -3.18 -11.22
C MET A 44 -9.36 -1.90 -10.67
N HIS A 45 -10.64 -1.96 -10.27
CA HIS A 45 -11.30 -0.83 -9.64
C HIS A 45 -10.79 -0.69 -8.21
N VAL A 46 -10.18 0.46 -7.91
CA VAL A 46 -9.76 0.81 -6.56
C VAL A 46 -10.95 1.45 -5.84
N PRO A 47 -11.43 0.88 -4.71
CA PRO A 47 -12.52 1.47 -3.95
C PRO A 47 -12.14 2.88 -3.46
N ALA A 48 -13.02 3.86 -3.68
CA ALA A 48 -12.77 5.26 -3.34
C ALA A 48 -12.55 5.51 -1.82
N ASP A 49 -13.06 4.61 -0.98
CA ASP A 49 -12.95 4.67 0.48
C ASP A 49 -11.53 4.38 1.01
N SER A 50 -10.68 3.72 0.21
CA SER A 50 -9.34 3.28 0.66
C SER A 50 -8.29 4.39 0.72
N PHE A 51 -8.57 5.57 0.19
CA PHE A 51 -7.59 6.66 0.02
C PHE A 51 -8.16 8.03 0.40
N SER A 52 -9.09 8.09 1.34
CA SER A 52 -9.72 9.35 1.79
C SER A 52 -10.29 10.18 0.63
N GLY A 53 -10.85 9.51 -0.39
CA GLY A 53 -11.39 10.15 -1.60
C GLY A 53 -10.36 10.56 -2.66
N GLN A 54 -9.06 10.32 -2.45
CA GLN A 54 -8.03 10.52 -3.47
C GLN A 54 -7.76 9.25 -4.28
N SER A 55 -7.29 9.38 -5.52
CA SER A 55 -6.79 8.22 -6.25
C SER A 55 -5.39 7.84 -5.75
N PRO A 56 -4.99 6.55 -5.80
CA PRO A 56 -3.63 6.14 -5.44
C PRO A 56 -2.57 6.85 -6.29
N GLU A 57 -2.87 7.14 -7.56
CA GLU A 57 -1.99 7.91 -8.44
C GLU A 57 -1.79 9.34 -7.94
N ARG A 58 -2.85 9.99 -7.45
CA ARG A 58 -2.75 11.32 -6.85
C ARG A 58 -1.88 11.30 -5.59
N LYS A 59 -2.06 10.30 -4.73
CA LYS A 59 -1.22 10.14 -3.53
C LYS A 59 0.25 9.92 -3.88
N ALA A 60 0.53 9.09 -4.88
CA ALA A 60 1.89 8.89 -5.39
C ALA A 60 2.47 10.18 -6.00
N ALA A 61 1.69 10.90 -6.81
CA ALA A 61 2.11 12.17 -7.39
C ALA A 61 2.45 13.22 -6.31
N THR A 62 1.65 13.34 -5.26
CA THR A 62 1.95 14.25 -4.13
C THR A 62 3.25 13.87 -3.43
N ALA A 63 3.51 12.58 -3.22
CA ALA A 63 4.76 12.12 -2.64
C ALA A 63 5.97 12.43 -3.53
N LEU A 64 5.83 12.27 -4.85
CA LEU A 64 6.88 12.62 -5.82
C LEU A 64 7.15 14.13 -5.87
N ARG A 65 6.11 14.97 -5.80
CA ARG A 65 6.29 16.43 -5.71
C ARG A 65 7.13 16.82 -4.49
N SER A 66 6.89 16.18 -3.33
CA SER A 66 7.69 16.41 -2.13
C SER A 66 9.14 15.94 -2.30
N LEU A 67 9.35 14.80 -2.98
CA LEU A 67 10.69 14.32 -3.33
C LEU A 67 11.44 15.31 -4.22
N PHE A 68 10.79 15.86 -5.25
CA PHE A 68 11.44 16.83 -6.15
C PHE A 68 11.82 18.12 -5.44
N THR A 69 10.98 18.61 -4.54
CA THR A 69 11.32 19.76 -3.69
C THR A 69 12.53 19.47 -2.80
N PHE A 70 12.65 18.24 -2.26
CA PHE A 70 13.82 17.83 -1.49
C PHE A 70 15.09 17.71 -2.34
N VAL A 71 15.00 17.09 -3.52
CA VAL A 71 16.14 16.99 -4.45
C VAL A 71 16.61 18.37 -4.89
N ALA A 72 15.68 19.28 -5.22
CA ALA A 72 16.01 20.66 -5.57
C ALA A 72 16.74 21.37 -4.42
N ALA A 73 16.30 21.19 -3.18
CA ALA A 73 16.98 21.74 -2.01
C ALA A 73 18.42 21.20 -1.87
N ARG A 74 18.66 19.91 -2.15
CA ARG A 74 20.01 19.34 -2.14
C ARG A 74 20.89 19.90 -3.25
N VAL A 75 20.37 20.01 -4.47
CA VAL A 75 21.11 20.57 -5.61
C VAL A 75 21.49 22.02 -5.35
N VAL A 76 20.55 22.84 -4.84
CA VAL A 76 20.82 24.25 -4.53
C VAL A 76 21.80 24.39 -3.37
N LEU A 77 21.76 23.51 -2.36
CA LEU A 77 22.72 23.52 -1.26
C LEU A 77 24.16 23.32 -1.76
N GLU A 78 24.37 22.35 -2.65
CA GLU A 78 25.68 22.11 -3.29
C GLU A 78 26.13 23.30 -4.15
N GLN A 79 25.20 23.88 -4.92
CA GLN A 79 25.48 25.09 -5.72
C GLN A 79 25.92 26.28 -4.85
N LEU A 80 25.36 26.41 -3.64
CA LEU A 80 25.72 27.48 -2.70
C LEU A 80 27.06 27.24 -2.01
N GLN A 81 27.41 25.98 -1.73
CA GLN A 81 28.71 25.62 -1.14
C GLN A 81 29.87 25.91 -2.11
N GLY A 82 29.68 25.60 -3.40
CA GLY A 82 30.62 25.88 -4.49
C GLY A 82 31.95 25.09 -4.40
N PRO A 83 32.79 25.13 -5.44
CA PRO A 83 34.12 24.53 -5.40
C PRO A 83 35.00 25.22 -4.35
N ALA A 84 35.61 24.45 -3.45
CA ALA A 84 36.61 24.95 -2.53
C ALA A 84 37.89 25.34 -3.30
N GLY A 85 37.98 26.60 -3.74
CA GLY A 85 39.15 27.12 -4.43
C GLY A 85 39.20 28.66 -4.40
N PRO A 86 40.40 29.26 -4.45
CA PRO A 86 40.56 30.70 -4.46
C PRO A 86 40.13 31.23 -5.83
N THR A 87 38.92 31.75 -5.93
CA THR A 87 38.61 32.74 -6.96
C THR A 87 39.35 34.04 -6.62
N LEU A 88 39.67 34.82 -7.64
CA LEU A 88 40.55 36.01 -7.63
C LEU A 88 40.14 37.12 -6.63
N THR A 89 39.03 36.94 -5.92
CA THR A 89 38.44 37.87 -4.93
C THR A 89 38.29 37.26 -3.52
N GLY A 90 38.83 36.08 -3.23
CA GLY A 90 38.98 35.59 -1.84
C GLY A 90 37.69 35.27 -1.07
N HIS A 91 36.55 35.06 -1.75
CA HIS A 91 35.30 34.66 -1.10
C HIS A 91 34.92 33.22 -1.45
N THR A 92 35.06 32.33 -0.48
CA THR A 92 34.48 30.98 -0.46
C THR A 92 32.96 31.09 -0.30
N SER A 93 32.20 30.42 -1.17
CA SER A 93 30.73 30.40 -1.33
C SER A 93 30.08 31.67 -1.92
N TYR A 94 29.27 31.48 -2.97
CA TYR A 94 28.61 32.56 -3.71
C TYR A 94 27.53 33.27 -2.86
N ASN A 95 27.06 32.65 -1.75
CA ASN A 95 26.19 33.27 -0.74
C ASN A 95 26.12 32.43 0.57
N GLN A 96 26.97 32.75 1.56
CA GLN A 96 26.99 32.07 2.87
C GLN A 96 25.64 32.14 3.60
N GLN A 97 24.94 33.27 3.52
CA GLN A 97 23.69 33.48 4.23
C GLN A 97 22.57 32.59 3.68
N ALA A 98 22.45 32.49 2.36
CA ALA A 98 21.47 31.60 1.72
C ALA A 98 21.77 30.11 2.03
N TYR A 99 23.04 29.74 2.16
CA TYR A 99 23.44 28.39 2.56
C TYR A 99 22.99 28.08 4.00
N LEU A 100 23.26 28.99 4.95
CA LEU A 100 22.84 28.83 6.34
C LEU A 100 21.32 28.78 6.45
N ASP A 101 20.61 29.68 5.75
CA ASP A 101 19.15 29.69 5.72
C ASP A 101 18.58 28.37 5.19
N LEU A 102 19.15 27.82 4.12
CA LEU A 102 18.71 26.55 3.53
C LEU A 102 19.01 25.37 4.46
N MET A 103 20.17 25.37 5.12
CA MET A 103 20.53 24.35 6.10
C MET A 103 19.54 24.32 7.28
N ASP A 104 19.16 25.48 7.81
CA ASP A 104 18.14 25.59 8.85
C ASP A 104 16.80 25.00 8.39
N PHE A 105 16.38 25.31 7.16
CA PHE A 105 15.11 24.82 6.61
C PHE A 105 15.11 23.33 6.29
N LEU A 106 16.27 22.73 5.98
CA LEU A 106 16.41 21.29 5.79
C LEU A 106 16.26 20.50 7.11
N GLY A 107 16.47 21.14 8.26
CA GLY A 107 16.18 20.56 9.58
C GLY A 107 14.67 20.47 9.89
N VAL A 108 13.82 21.14 9.10
CA VAL A 108 12.37 21.17 9.29
C VAL A 108 11.70 20.18 8.32
N PRO A 109 10.74 19.35 8.75
CA PRO A 109 10.03 18.46 7.84
C PRO A 109 9.31 19.26 6.74
N MET A 110 9.48 18.82 5.49
CA MET A 110 8.79 19.39 4.32
C MET A 110 7.30 19.05 4.37
N LYS A 111 6.53 19.93 5.01
CA LYS A 111 5.06 19.85 5.07
C LYS A 111 4.41 20.52 3.86
N GLY A 112 3.14 20.18 3.63
CA GLY A 112 2.33 20.65 2.51
C GLY A 112 2.40 19.70 1.31
N ASP A 113 1.31 19.59 0.58
CA ASP A 113 1.19 18.74 -0.61
C ASP A 113 2.24 19.14 -1.66
N GLY A 114 3.33 18.37 -1.77
CA GLY A 114 4.44 18.67 -2.67
C GLY A 114 5.52 19.61 -2.10
N GLY A 115 5.48 19.93 -0.81
CA GLY A 115 6.44 20.81 -0.15
C GLY A 115 6.12 22.31 -0.28
N ASP A 116 4.92 22.67 -0.73
CA ASP A 116 4.56 24.07 -0.99
C ASP A 116 4.45 24.92 0.29
N GLU A 117 4.01 24.34 1.42
CA GLU A 117 3.99 25.06 2.70
C GLU A 117 5.40 25.36 3.21
N TRP A 118 6.32 24.41 3.01
CA TRP A 118 7.74 24.60 3.31
C TRP A 118 8.33 25.70 2.42
N LEU A 119 8.07 25.64 1.11
CA LEU A 119 8.57 26.63 0.17
C LEU A 119 8.02 28.04 0.44
N ALA A 120 6.76 28.17 0.85
CA ALA A 120 6.17 29.44 1.27
C ALA A 120 6.86 30.02 2.52
N LYS A 121 7.39 29.18 3.42
CA LYS A 121 8.22 29.64 4.55
C LYS A 121 9.60 30.10 4.08
N VAL A 122 10.22 29.38 3.17
CA VAL A 122 11.49 29.79 2.55
C VAL A 122 11.32 31.13 1.83
N MET A 123 10.27 31.29 1.03
CA MET A 123 10.00 32.51 0.26
C MET A 123 9.80 33.75 1.13
N ARG A 124 9.26 33.58 2.35
CA ARG A 124 9.12 34.67 3.34
C ARG A 124 10.44 35.07 3.98
N LYS A 125 11.38 34.14 4.18
CA LYS A 125 12.71 34.43 4.76
C LYS A 125 13.69 34.92 3.71
N ASN A 126 13.73 34.23 2.56
CA ASN A 126 14.64 34.51 1.46
C ASN A 126 13.94 34.25 0.12
N HIS A 127 13.44 35.34 -0.48
CA HIS A 127 12.68 35.28 -1.72
C HIS A 127 13.50 34.75 -2.91
N ALA A 128 14.74 35.21 -3.06
CA ALA A 128 15.63 34.79 -4.14
C ALA A 128 15.97 33.29 -4.08
N LEU A 129 16.20 32.77 -2.87
CA LEU A 129 16.43 31.35 -2.65
C LEU A 129 15.21 30.51 -3.04
N ALA A 130 14.00 30.96 -2.69
CA ALA A 130 12.77 30.25 -3.05
C ALA A 130 12.53 30.23 -4.57
N LEU A 131 12.78 31.33 -5.27
CA LEU A 131 12.72 31.37 -6.74
C LEU A 131 13.68 30.34 -7.34
N ARG A 132 14.92 30.29 -6.85
CA ARG A 132 15.91 29.32 -7.33
C ARG A 132 15.47 27.88 -7.11
N LEU A 133 14.88 27.58 -5.95
CA LEU A 133 14.34 26.24 -5.66
C LEU A 133 13.18 25.87 -6.58
N MET A 134 12.33 26.84 -6.96
CA MET A 134 11.24 26.61 -7.92
C MET A 134 11.75 26.29 -9.32
N GLU A 135 12.75 27.04 -9.80
CA GLU A 135 13.39 26.77 -11.09
C GLU A 135 14.01 25.37 -11.12
N VAL A 136 14.77 25.02 -10.07
CA VAL A 136 15.49 23.74 -10.02
C VAL A 136 14.52 22.56 -9.91
N ARG A 137 13.44 22.67 -9.12
CA ARG A 137 12.46 21.56 -9.04
C ARG A 137 11.65 21.39 -10.32
N GLU A 138 11.47 22.45 -11.10
CA GLU A 138 10.83 22.38 -12.42
C GLU A 138 11.78 21.77 -13.45
N ALA A 139 13.03 22.23 -13.52
CA ALA A 139 14.05 21.66 -14.39
C ALA A 139 14.31 20.17 -14.10
N TYR A 140 14.21 19.75 -12.84
CA TYR A 140 14.39 18.36 -12.45
C TYR A 140 13.28 17.43 -12.98
N LEU A 141 12.12 17.95 -13.40
CA LEU A 141 11.05 17.13 -13.98
C LEU A 141 11.47 16.49 -15.30
N ASP A 142 12.32 17.18 -16.07
CA ASP A 142 12.84 16.72 -17.35
C ASP A 142 14.01 15.74 -17.18
N GLU A 143 14.81 15.91 -16.12
CA GLU A 143 15.92 15.03 -15.75
C GLU A 143 15.46 13.74 -15.03
N PHE A 144 14.21 13.70 -14.58
CA PHE A 144 13.70 12.56 -13.83
C PHE A 144 13.29 11.42 -14.77
N GLU A 145 13.92 10.26 -14.55
CA GLU A 145 13.76 9.07 -15.38
C GLU A 145 12.47 8.30 -15.06
N TRP A 146 11.33 8.84 -15.50
CA TRP A 146 10.00 8.28 -15.26
C TRP A 146 9.86 6.81 -15.68
N GLN A 147 10.45 6.44 -16.82
CA GLN A 147 10.38 5.08 -17.34
C GLN A 147 11.13 4.09 -16.44
N GLN A 148 12.30 4.48 -15.96
CA GLN A 148 13.10 3.64 -15.06
C GLN A 148 12.38 3.39 -13.75
N VAL A 149 11.70 4.39 -13.19
CA VAL A 149 10.90 4.23 -11.97
C VAL A 149 9.75 3.25 -12.18
N ALA A 150 9.03 3.36 -13.30
CA ALA A 150 7.96 2.43 -13.63
C ALA A 150 8.49 1.00 -13.82
N GLU A 151 9.62 0.85 -14.51
CA GLU A 151 10.26 -0.44 -14.72
C GLU A 151 10.72 -1.06 -13.40
N MET A 152 11.49 -0.32 -12.58
CA MET A 152 11.98 -0.78 -11.29
C MET A 152 10.84 -1.18 -10.37
N ALA A 153 9.83 -0.33 -10.19
CA ALA A 153 8.68 -0.63 -9.34
C ALA A 153 7.96 -1.92 -9.80
N SER A 154 7.78 -2.10 -11.10
CA SER A 154 7.12 -3.30 -11.63
C SER A 154 7.96 -4.57 -11.50
N ARG A 155 9.26 -4.48 -11.79
CA ARG A 155 10.23 -5.59 -11.71
C ARG A 155 10.42 -6.04 -10.27
N GLU A 156 10.73 -5.12 -9.37
CA GLU A 156 10.99 -5.41 -7.96
C GLU A 156 9.75 -5.98 -7.27
N THR A 157 8.54 -5.51 -7.63
CA THR A 157 7.29 -6.09 -7.12
C THR A 157 7.15 -7.56 -7.54
N ARG A 158 7.41 -7.88 -8.81
CA ARG A 158 7.33 -9.28 -9.31
C ARG A 158 8.39 -10.17 -8.67
N GLU A 159 9.60 -9.66 -8.52
CA GLU A 159 10.68 -10.38 -7.86
C GLU A 159 10.40 -10.61 -6.37
N ALA A 160 9.89 -9.59 -5.67
CA ALA A 160 9.49 -9.70 -4.27
C ALA A 160 8.39 -10.76 -4.09
N ASN A 161 7.36 -10.75 -4.94
CA ASN A 161 6.31 -11.78 -4.92
C ASN A 161 6.89 -13.18 -5.14
N THR A 162 7.84 -13.32 -6.06
CA THR A 162 8.50 -14.61 -6.32
C THR A 162 9.33 -15.07 -5.12
N ARG A 163 10.08 -14.17 -4.48
CA ARG A 163 10.84 -14.46 -3.25
C ARG A 163 9.91 -14.89 -2.11
N LEU A 164 8.80 -14.17 -1.91
CA LEU A 164 7.81 -14.50 -0.89
C LEU A 164 7.14 -15.86 -1.13
N MET A 165 6.78 -16.20 -2.37
CA MET A 165 6.24 -17.52 -2.71
C MET A 165 7.24 -18.64 -2.42
N ARG A 166 8.52 -18.45 -2.77
CA ARG A 166 9.58 -19.43 -2.45
C ARG A 166 9.76 -19.59 -0.94
N ALA A 167 9.82 -18.48 -0.20
CA ALA A 167 9.94 -18.51 1.26
C ALA A 167 8.76 -19.23 1.92
N ALA A 168 7.53 -18.94 1.48
CA ALA A 168 6.33 -19.59 1.99
C ALA A 168 6.29 -21.11 1.70
N ALA A 169 6.72 -21.52 0.50
CA ALA A 169 6.81 -22.93 0.15
C ALA A 169 7.85 -23.67 1.02
N MET A 170 9.03 -23.08 1.23
CA MET A 170 10.06 -23.65 2.09
C MET A 170 9.59 -23.77 3.55
N ALA A 171 8.95 -22.72 4.09
CA ALA A 171 8.40 -22.75 5.44
C ALA A 171 7.34 -23.84 5.61
N SER A 172 6.47 -24.04 4.61
CA SER A 172 5.43 -25.07 4.63
C SER A 172 6.02 -26.49 4.57
N LEU A 173 7.08 -26.69 3.79
CA LEU A 173 7.79 -27.97 3.72
C LEU A 173 8.50 -28.29 5.04
N GLN A 174 9.16 -27.30 5.63
CA GLN A 174 9.82 -27.46 6.93
C GLN A 174 8.82 -27.79 8.04
N ALA A 175 7.66 -27.13 8.06
CA ALA A 175 6.58 -27.44 9.00
C ALA A 175 6.06 -28.87 8.82
N SER A 176 5.95 -29.35 7.57
CA SER A 176 5.50 -30.71 7.26
C SER A 176 6.52 -31.77 7.68
N LEU A 177 7.82 -31.49 7.55
CA LEU A 177 8.91 -32.36 8.00
C LEU A 177 9.07 -32.36 9.53
N GLY A 178 8.85 -31.22 10.19
CA GLY A 178 8.87 -31.11 11.65
C GLY A 178 7.69 -31.78 12.35
N GLY A 179 6.53 -31.85 11.69
CA GLY A 179 5.33 -32.55 12.20
C GLY A 179 5.43 -34.08 12.19
N ALA A 180 6.39 -34.67 11.48
CA ALA A 180 6.56 -36.12 11.37
C ALA A 180 7.30 -36.77 12.57
N VAL A 181 7.85 -35.97 13.50
CA VAL A 181 8.66 -36.48 14.62
C VAL A 181 7.91 -36.47 15.97
N GLY A 182 6.67 -35.95 16.02
CA GLY A 182 5.94 -35.73 17.26
C GLY A 182 4.62 -36.47 17.39
N ASN A 183 4.58 -37.80 17.22
CA ASN A 183 3.42 -38.59 17.64
C ASN A 183 3.80 -40.01 18.10
N GLY A 184 4.72 -40.10 19.07
CA GLY A 184 4.89 -41.29 19.91
C GLY A 184 4.18 -41.05 21.23
N SER A 185 2.97 -41.59 21.39
CA SER A 185 2.25 -41.58 22.66
C SER A 185 3.01 -42.41 23.71
N VAL A 186 3.58 -41.77 24.71
CA VAL A 186 3.99 -42.46 25.94
C VAL A 186 2.90 -42.21 26.97
N HIS A 187 2.07 -43.23 27.17
CA HIS A 187 1.16 -43.38 28.29
C HIS A 187 2.01 -43.52 29.56
N MET A 188 2.14 -42.45 30.34
CA MET A 188 2.70 -42.49 31.70
C MET A 188 1.53 -42.58 32.68
N SER A 189 1.27 -43.78 33.18
CA SER A 189 0.43 -44.00 34.35
C SER A 189 1.19 -43.49 35.56
N GLY A 190 0.76 -42.35 36.12
CA GLY A 190 1.22 -41.82 37.38
C GLY A 190 0.35 -42.34 38.52
N ASP A 191 0.62 -43.56 38.96
CA ASP A 191 0.35 -43.97 40.33
C ASP A 191 1.61 -43.62 41.13
N ASP A 192 1.52 -42.65 42.04
CA ASP A 192 2.14 -42.70 43.37
C ASP A 192 1.74 -41.46 44.18
N LEU A 193 0.95 -41.75 45.21
CA LEU A 193 0.55 -40.86 46.28
C LEU A 193 1.66 -40.78 47.36
N ASP A 194 1.53 -39.76 48.21
CA ASP A 194 2.24 -39.50 49.46
C ASP A 194 3.58 -38.75 49.41
N GLY A 195 3.49 -37.45 49.71
CA GLY A 195 4.56 -36.69 50.33
C GLY A 195 4.09 -36.11 51.66
N PRO A 196 4.79 -36.33 52.79
CA PRO A 196 4.57 -35.54 53.99
C PRO A 196 5.51 -34.32 54.02
N SER A 197 4.84 -33.17 54.12
CA SER A 197 5.24 -31.96 54.84
C SER A 197 6.38 -32.14 55.85
N SER A 198 7.41 -31.31 55.77
CA SER A 198 8.08 -30.70 56.94
C SER A 198 8.90 -29.48 56.52
N ALA A 199 8.44 -28.32 56.99
CA ALA A 199 9.17 -27.06 57.04
C ALA A 199 10.20 -27.09 58.18
N GLN A 200 11.33 -26.42 57.99
CA GLN A 200 12.31 -25.95 58.98
C GLN A 200 13.44 -25.27 58.19
N SER A 201 14.10 -24.19 58.59
CA SER A 201 13.89 -23.09 59.54
C SER A 201 14.93 -22.04 59.13
#